data_AF-A0A945YCP1-F1
#
_entry.id   AF-A0A945YCP1-F1
#
_cell.length_a   1.000
_cell.length_b   1.000
_cell.length_c   1.000
_cell.angle_alpha   90.00
_cell.angle_beta   90.00
_cell.angle_gamma   90.00
#
_symmetry.space_group_name_H-M   'P 1'
#
loop_
_entity.id
_entity.type
_entity.pdbx_description
1 polymer ?
#
loop_
_entity_poly.entity_id
_entity_poly.type
_entity_poly.pdbx_seq_one_letter_code
_entity_poly.pdbx_strand_id
1 'polypeptide(L)'
;MPPSFKPPDLISPSPKPPAPATPHSPPSPRLPWANNFVSFGSFVVNKIAMPPADLEQAAREAAQHAYAPYSKFSVGAALQTADGSVFTGCNVENASFGLTNCAERTAVFSAVAAGHQRINCIAIYTPTERATSPCGACRQVLREFGPDLKIVSTCNGEDRLESTLTQLLPDSFGPESLT
;
A
#
# COMPACT_ATOMS: atom_id res chain seq x y z
N MET A 1 29.42 -42.42 53.47
CA MET A 1 29.02 -41.07 53.91
C MET A 1 28.83 -40.23 52.67
N PRO A 2 27.63 -39.67 52.40
CA PRO A 2 27.46 -38.81 51.23
C PRO A 2 28.13 -37.45 51.46
N PRO A 3 28.67 -36.80 50.41
CA PRO A 3 29.36 -35.52 50.55
C PRO A 3 28.36 -34.37 50.80
N SER A 4 28.73 -33.49 51.73
CA SER A 4 27.98 -32.28 52.11
C SER A 4 27.99 -31.25 50.97
N PHE A 5 26.83 -30.98 50.40
CA PHE A 5 26.65 -29.93 49.40
C PHE A 5 26.53 -28.57 50.11
N LYS A 6 27.45 -27.63 49.85
CA LYS A 6 27.32 -26.23 50.26
C LYS A 6 26.58 -25.45 49.17
N PRO A 7 25.55 -24.66 49.50
CA PRO A 7 24.88 -23.82 48.51
C PRO A 7 25.80 -22.66 48.05
N PRO A 8 25.70 -22.21 46.79
CA PRO A 8 26.50 -21.10 46.29
C PRO A 8 26.03 -19.76 46.88
N ASP A 9 26.98 -18.84 47.07
CA ASP A 9 26.75 -17.51 47.61
C ASP A 9 25.81 -16.68 46.73
N LEU A 10 24.87 -15.98 47.37
CA LEU A 10 23.90 -15.11 46.74
C LEU A 10 24.60 -13.90 46.11
N ILE A 11 24.55 -13.80 44.79
CA ILE A 11 25.03 -12.64 44.02
C ILE A 11 24.12 -11.45 44.34
N SER A 12 24.71 -10.38 44.88
CA SER A 12 24.02 -9.11 45.12
C SER A 12 23.57 -8.46 43.80
N PRO A 13 22.40 -7.83 43.74
CA PRO A 13 21.89 -7.27 42.49
C PRO A 13 22.72 -6.07 42.01
N SER A 14 23.09 -6.10 40.73
CA SER A 14 23.76 -5.00 40.04
C SER A 14 22.87 -3.74 39.99
N PRO A 15 23.46 -2.52 40.04
CA PRO A 15 22.69 -1.28 39.96
C PRO A 15 21.99 -1.12 38.61
N LYS A 16 20.76 -0.59 38.65
CA LYS A 16 19.89 -0.40 37.49
C LYS A 16 20.43 0.74 36.60
N PRO A 17 20.47 0.57 35.26
CA PRO A 17 20.90 1.65 34.36
C PRO A 17 19.92 2.84 34.39
N PRO A 18 20.40 4.06 34.10
CA PRO A 18 19.56 5.26 34.07
C PRO A 18 18.53 5.21 32.94
N ALA A 19 17.39 5.86 33.16
CA ALA A 19 16.30 5.92 32.18
C ALA A 19 16.70 6.67 30.90
N PRO A 20 16.22 6.26 29.71
CA PRO A 20 16.50 6.94 28.46
C PRO A 20 15.85 8.33 28.41
N ALA A 21 16.57 9.30 27.85
CA ALA A 21 16.05 10.65 27.62
C ALA A 21 14.93 10.64 26.57
N THR A 22 13.87 11.42 26.82
CA THR A 22 12.74 11.60 25.90
C THR A 22 13.19 12.30 24.61
N PRO A 23 12.85 11.78 23.42
CA PRO A 23 13.16 12.46 22.17
C PRO A 23 12.30 13.73 22.02
N HIS A 24 12.95 14.87 21.81
CA HIS A 24 12.29 16.09 21.37
C HIS A 24 11.83 15.91 19.91
N SER A 25 10.53 16.03 19.67
CA SER A 25 9.96 16.01 18.32
C SER A 25 10.52 17.17 17.49
N PRO A 26 10.99 16.93 16.25
CA PRO A 26 11.35 18.01 15.35
C PRO A 26 10.08 18.76 14.89
N PRO A 27 10.18 20.07 14.57
CA PRO A 27 9.06 20.84 14.06
C PRO A 27 8.62 20.33 12.69
N SER A 28 7.30 20.26 12.48
CA SER A 28 6.68 19.84 11.22
C SER A 28 7.13 20.72 10.04
N PRO A 29 7.54 20.15 8.89
CA PRO A 29 7.82 20.95 7.71
C PRO A 29 6.53 21.59 7.17
N ARG A 30 6.55 22.91 6.97
CA ARG A 30 5.47 23.65 6.29
C ARG A 30 5.51 23.26 4.81
N LEU A 31 4.47 22.55 4.36
CA LEU A 31 4.31 22.18 2.95
C LEU A 31 3.95 23.43 2.11
N PRO A 32 4.62 23.69 0.98
CA PRO A 32 4.49 24.94 0.22
C PRO A 32 3.32 24.99 -0.77
N TRP A 33 2.31 24.10 -0.70
CA TRP A 33 1.28 23.99 -1.74
C TRP A 33 -0.07 24.67 -1.41
N ALA A 34 -0.15 25.43 -0.31
CA ALA A 34 -1.33 26.23 -0.01
C ALA A 34 -1.33 27.56 -0.79
N ASN A 35 -1.85 27.52 -2.02
CA ASN A 35 -2.73 28.53 -2.64
C ASN A 35 -2.59 28.53 -4.17
N ASN A 36 -3.66 28.13 -4.85
CA ASN A 36 -4.01 28.68 -6.16
C ASN A 36 -5.53 28.51 -6.34
N PHE A 37 -6.27 29.53 -5.91
CA PHE A 37 -7.65 29.75 -6.28
C PHE A 37 -7.68 30.50 -7.61
N VAL A 38 -8.20 29.87 -8.66
CA VAL A 38 -8.64 30.57 -9.87
C VAL A 38 -10.12 30.24 -10.05
N SER A 39 -10.96 31.24 -9.93
CA SER A 39 -12.42 31.14 -10.05
C SER A 39 -12.81 31.22 -11.52
N PHE A 40 -13.30 30.11 -12.08
CA PHE A 40 -14.08 30.09 -13.32
C PHE A 40 -15.15 28.99 -13.22
N GLY A 41 -16.42 29.38 -13.26
CA GLY A 41 -17.56 28.51 -13.63
C GLY A 41 -17.93 27.38 -12.68
N SER A 42 -19.19 27.36 -12.24
CA SER A 42 -19.77 26.34 -11.35
C SER A 42 -19.84 24.95 -12.01
N PHE A 43 -18.75 24.19 -11.92
CA PHE A 43 -18.74 22.74 -11.75
C PHE A 43 -17.61 22.43 -10.78
N VAL A 44 -17.96 22.03 -9.55
CA VAL A 44 -16.98 21.54 -8.59
C VAL A 44 -16.58 20.13 -9.04
N VAL A 45 -15.65 20.03 -9.99
CA VAL A 45 -14.87 18.81 -10.15
C VAL A 45 -14.03 18.75 -8.88
N ASN A 46 -14.42 17.89 -7.94
CA ASN A 46 -13.58 17.57 -6.80
C ASN A 46 -12.25 17.08 -7.39
N LYS A 47 -11.22 17.93 -7.35
CA LYS A 47 -9.91 17.62 -7.90
C LYS A 47 -9.34 16.53 -7.02
N ILE A 48 -9.54 15.27 -7.42
CA ILE A 48 -9.05 14.10 -6.70
C ILE A 48 -7.53 14.29 -6.60
N ALA A 49 -7.00 14.59 -5.40
CA ALA A 49 -5.55 14.76 -5.25
C ALA A 49 -4.86 13.43 -5.57
N MET A 50 -4.09 13.40 -6.66
CA MET A 50 -3.56 12.18 -7.23
C MET A 50 -2.44 11.56 -6.39
N PRO A 51 -2.22 10.23 -6.51
CA PRO A 51 -1.00 9.59 -6.04
C PRO A 51 0.24 10.37 -6.50
N PRO A 52 1.26 10.55 -5.66
CA PRO A 52 2.53 11.14 -6.07
C PRO A 52 3.18 10.38 -7.23
N ALA A 53 3.92 11.08 -8.11
CA ALA A 53 4.67 10.47 -9.22
C ALA A 53 5.63 9.36 -8.75
N ASP A 54 6.13 9.47 -7.52
CA ASP A 54 6.99 8.46 -6.90
C ASP A 54 6.29 7.09 -6.76
N LEU A 55 4.96 7.05 -6.60
CA LEU A 55 4.20 5.79 -6.56
C LEU A 55 4.12 5.12 -7.94
N GLU A 56 3.99 5.89 -9.01
CA GLU A 56 3.95 5.31 -10.37
C GLU A 56 5.29 4.68 -10.75
N GLN A 57 6.38 5.37 -10.40
CA GLN A 57 7.72 4.83 -10.60
C GLN A 57 7.94 3.56 -9.76
N ALA A 58 7.54 3.57 -8.49
CA ALA A 58 7.61 2.39 -7.63
C ALA A 58 6.77 1.21 -8.17
N ALA A 59 5.59 1.49 -8.74
CA ALA A 59 4.75 0.45 -9.36
C ALA A 59 5.44 -0.14 -10.60
N ARG A 60 6.05 0.69 -11.45
CA ARG A 60 6.81 0.25 -12.63
C ARG A 60 8.03 -0.59 -12.25
N GLU A 61 8.77 -0.18 -11.22
CA GLU A 61 9.91 -0.94 -10.69
C GLU A 61 9.46 -2.29 -10.11
N ALA A 62 8.36 -2.31 -9.34
CA ALA A 62 7.82 -3.54 -8.77
C ALA A 62 7.48 -4.59 -9.85
N ALA A 63 7.01 -4.16 -11.01
CA ALA A 63 6.70 -5.05 -12.13
C ALA A 63 7.92 -5.84 -12.63
N GLN A 64 9.14 -5.35 -12.45
CA GLN A 64 10.37 -6.05 -12.83
C GLN A 64 10.61 -7.32 -12.00
N HIS A 65 9.95 -7.44 -10.84
CA HIS A 65 10.01 -8.58 -9.95
C HIS A 65 8.87 -9.59 -10.16
N ALA A 66 7.97 -9.34 -11.11
CA ALA A 66 6.83 -10.21 -11.37
C ALA A 66 7.25 -11.65 -11.73
N TYR A 67 6.62 -12.62 -11.07
CA TYR A 67 6.69 -14.02 -11.50
C TYR A 67 5.52 -14.28 -12.44
N ALA A 68 5.71 -14.00 -13.73
CA ALA A 68 4.68 -14.15 -14.76
C ALA A 68 5.12 -15.04 -15.95
N PRO A 69 5.59 -16.29 -15.71
CA PRO A 69 6.11 -17.11 -16.79
C PRO A 69 5.03 -17.63 -17.74
N TYR A 70 3.74 -17.61 -17.36
CA TYR A 70 2.66 -18.15 -18.17
C TYR A 70 2.06 -17.08 -19.09
N SER A 71 1.65 -15.92 -18.53
CA SER A 71 1.09 -14.84 -19.35
C SER A 71 2.15 -13.98 -20.05
N LYS A 72 3.37 -13.94 -19.52
CA LYS A 72 4.40 -12.95 -19.88
C LYS A 72 3.93 -11.50 -19.69
N PHE A 73 3.01 -11.29 -18.76
CA PHE A 73 2.38 -10.00 -18.46
C PHE A 73 2.76 -9.53 -17.05
N SER A 74 3.83 -8.77 -16.96
CA SER A 74 4.40 -8.29 -15.68
C SER A 74 3.71 -7.02 -15.20
N VAL A 75 2.84 -7.16 -14.19
CA VAL A 75 2.10 -6.06 -13.55
C VAL A 75 2.79 -5.69 -12.24
N GLY A 76 2.86 -4.39 -11.96
CA GLY A 76 3.34 -3.87 -10.70
C GLY A 76 2.34 -2.90 -10.07
N ALA A 77 2.36 -2.80 -8.75
CA ALA A 77 1.53 -1.89 -7.99
C ALA A 77 2.31 -1.30 -6.83
N ALA A 78 2.01 -0.06 -6.48
CA ALA A 78 2.53 0.61 -5.29
C ALA A 78 1.41 1.39 -4.62
N LEU A 79 1.24 1.20 -3.32
CA LEU A 79 0.23 1.89 -2.54
C LEU A 79 0.86 2.72 -1.43
N GLN A 80 0.13 3.77 -1.02
CA GLN A 80 0.46 4.56 0.15
C GLN A 80 -0.61 4.37 1.23
N THR A 81 -0.17 4.08 2.44
CA THR A 81 -1.01 3.91 3.63
C THR A 81 -1.38 5.25 4.26
N ALA A 82 -2.29 5.24 5.23
CA ALA A 82 -2.76 6.45 5.92
C ALA A 82 -1.65 7.26 6.61
N ASP A 83 -0.59 6.60 7.08
CA ASP A 83 0.58 7.20 7.72
C ASP A 83 1.72 7.56 6.73
N GLY A 84 1.50 7.36 5.44
CA GLY A 84 2.44 7.73 4.37
C GLY A 84 3.44 6.66 3.98
N SER A 85 3.48 5.51 4.66
CA SER A 85 4.30 4.36 4.27
C SER A 85 3.90 3.85 2.88
N VAL A 86 4.89 3.36 2.13
CA VAL A 86 4.70 2.84 0.77
C VAL A 86 4.96 1.34 0.74
N PHE A 87 4.05 0.60 0.11
CA PHE A 87 4.18 -0.84 -0.10
C PHE A 87 4.02 -1.16 -1.58
N THR A 88 4.86 -2.04 -2.09
CA THR A 88 4.84 -2.47 -3.48
C THR A 88 4.43 -3.93 -3.62
N GLY A 89 4.00 -4.29 -4.82
CA GLY A 89 3.62 -5.65 -5.17
C GLY A 89 3.72 -5.89 -6.67
N CYS A 90 3.87 -7.16 -7.05
CA CYS A 90 3.82 -7.61 -8.42
C CYS A 90 2.90 -8.84 -8.53
N ASN A 91 2.48 -9.16 -9.75
CA ASN A 91 1.73 -10.39 -9.96
C ASN A 91 2.62 -11.63 -9.79
N VAL A 92 2.06 -12.66 -9.18
CA VAL A 92 2.69 -13.96 -8.95
C VAL A 92 1.76 -15.03 -9.50
N GLU A 93 2.15 -15.60 -10.63
CA GLU A 93 1.37 -16.64 -11.29
C GLU A 93 1.66 -18.02 -10.72
N ASN A 94 0.75 -18.95 -11.00
CA ASN A 94 0.88 -20.33 -10.58
C ASN A 94 0.42 -21.27 -11.71
N ALA A 95 0.98 -22.49 -11.76
CA ALA A 95 0.55 -23.51 -12.72
C ALA A 95 -0.95 -23.84 -12.62
N SER A 96 -1.50 -23.83 -11.40
CA SER A 96 -2.94 -23.81 -11.19
C SER A 96 -3.42 -22.36 -11.26
N PHE A 97 -3.88 -21.94 -12.44
CA PHE A 97 -4.10 -20.52 -12.77
C PHE A 97 -5.02 -19.78 -11.79
N GLY A 98 -5.98 -20.46 -11.16
CA GLY A 98 -6.87 -19.87 -10.14
C GLY A 98 -6.15 -19.40 -8.87
N LEU A 99 -4.90 -19.83 -8.65
CA LEU A 99 -4.07 -19.42 -7.52
C LEU A 99 -3.20 -18.19 -7.83
N THR A 100 -3.28 -17.62 -9.04
CA THR A 100 -2.54 -16.41 -9.40
C THR A 100 -2.96 -15.22 -8.54
N ASN A 101 -1.96 -14.53 -7.98
CA ASN A 101 -2.16 -13.30 -7.23
C ASN A 101 -1.78 -12.08 -8.07
N CYS A 102 -2.63 -11.05 -8.06
CA CYS A 102 -2.39 -9.82 -8.81
C CYS A 102 -1.49 -8.86 -8.02
N ALA A 103 -0.86 -7.91 -8.70
CA ALA A 103 0.06 -6.95 -8.11
C ALA A 103 -0.58 -6.11 -7.00
N GLU A 104 -1.81 -5.65 -7.21
CA GLU A 104 -2.56 -4.84 -6.26
C GLU A 104 -2.81 -5.62 -4.97
N ARG A 105 -3.24 -6.89 -5.09
CA ARG A 105 -3.46 -7.80 -3.96
C ARG A 105 -2.15 -8.07 -3.23
N THR A 106 -1.05 -8.32 -3.94
CA THR A 106 0.27 -8.47 -3.34
C THR A 106 0.66 -7.23 -2.52
N ALA A 107 0.50 -6.01 -3.06
CA ALA A 107 0.82 -4.78 -2.36
C ALA A 107 -0.04 -4.58 -1.10
N VAL A 108 -1.35 -4.85 -1.19
CA VAL A 108 -2.27 -4.81 -0.04
C VAL A 108 -1.86 -5.82 1.03
N PHE A 109 -1.60 -7.07 0.66
CA PHE A 109 -1.23 -8.11 1.61
C PHE A 109 0.11 -7.84 2.29
N SER A 110 1.08 -7.26 1.58
CA SER A 110 2.34 -6.78 2.16
C SER A 110 2.10 -5.70 3.22
N ALA A 111 1.26 -4.70 2.92
CA ALA A 111 0.92 -3.64 3.86
C ALA A 111 0.21 -4.18 5.11
N VAL A 112 -0.76 -5.08 4.93
CA VAL A 112 -1.50 -5.72 6.02
C VAL A 112 -0.58 -6.57 6.89
N ALA A 113 0.31 -7.36 6.28
CA ALA A 113 1.30 -8.15 7.01
C ALA A 113 2.27 -7.30 7.83
N ALA A 114 2.53 -6.06 7.40
CA ALA A 114 3.30 -5.06 8.13
C ALA A 114 2.49 -4.25 9.15
N GLY A 115 1.19 -4.54 9.31
CA GLY A 115 0.31 -3.89 10.30
C GLY A 115 -0.46 -2.67 9.79
N HIS A 116 -0.44 -2.38 8.48
CA HIS A 116 -1.18 -1.26 7.90
C HIS A 116 -2.48 -1.74 7.25
N GLN A 117 -3.63 -1.22 7.73
CA GLN A 117 -4.97 -1.63 7.27
C GLN A 117 -5.79 -0.47 6.68
N ARG A 118 -5.18 0.70 6.47
CA ARG A 118 -5.82 1.84 5.80
C ARG A 118 -4.95 2.34 4.66
N ILE A 119 -5.51 2.37 3.46
CA ILE A 119 -4.81 2.71 2.22
C ILE A 119 -5.48 3.94 1.61
N ASN A 120 -4.69 4.95 1.26
CA ASN A 120 -5.18 6.22 0.72
C ASN A 120 -5.22 6.21 -0.81
N CYS A 121 -4.19 5.65 -1.43
CA CYS A 121 -4.09 5.60 -2.89
C CYS A 121 -3.17 4.48 -3.38
N ILE A 122 -3.35 4.10 -4.65
CA ILE A 122 -2.55 3.09 -5.33
C ILE A 122 -2.25 3.52 -6.77
N ALA A 123 -1.02 3.25 -7.21
CA ALA A 123 -0.60 3.28 -8.59
C ALA A 123 -0.42 1.84 -9.10
N ILE A 124 -0.85 1.58 -10.33
CA ILE A 124 -0.78 0.27 -11.00
C ILE A 124 -0.11 0.49 -12.35
N TYR A 125 0.83 -0.36 -12.70
CA TYR A 125 1.50 -0.35 -14.00
C TYR A 125 1.24 -1.65 -14.76
N THR A 126 0.91 -1.54 -16.04
CA THR A 126 0.86 -2.68 -16.97
C THR A 126 1.76 -2.47 -18.20
N PRO A 127 2.37 -3.54 -18.75
CA PRO A 127 3.30 -3.45 -19.86
C PRO A 127 2.55 -3.38 -21.21
N THR A 128 1.68 -2.39 -21.36
CA THR A 128 0.75 -2.21 -22.48
C THR A 128 0.86 -0.81 -23.09
N GLU A 129 0.30 -0.60 -24.29
CA GLU A 129 0.21 0.75 -24.90
C GLU A 129 -0.94 1.58 -24.32
N ARG A 130 -1.91 0.93 -23.68
CA ARG A 130 -3.06 1.57 -23.02
C ARG A 130 -3.12 1.17 -21.56
N ALA A 131 -3.52 2.10 -20.70
CA ALA A 131 -3.71 1.82 -19.29
C ALA A 131 -4.90 0.87 -19.09
N THR A 132 -4.79 -0.03 -18.12
CA THR A 132 -5.81 -1.04 -17.84
C THR A 132 -6.36 -0.87 -16.43
N SER A 133 -7.66 -1.13 -16.26
CA SER A 133 -8.31 -1.03 -14.96
C SER A 133 -8.02 -2.26 -14.11
N PRO A 134 -7.89 -2.14 -12.77
CA PRO A 134 -7.73 -3.30 -11.87
C PRO A 134 -8.87 -4.30 -12.06
N CYS A 135 -8.56 -5.60 -11.89
CA CYS A 135 -9.56 -6.66 -12.02
C CYS A 135 -10.60 -6.62 -10.89
N GLY A 136 -11.76 -7.26 -11.08
CA GLY A 136 -12.84 -7.24 -10.09
C GLY A 136 -12.43 -7.73 -8.70
N ALA A 137 -11.61 -8.79 -8.63
CA ALA A 137 -11.09 -9.30 -7.34
C ALA A 137 -10.19 -8.28 -6.63
N CYS A 138 -9.33 -7.57 -7.37
CA CYS A 138 -8.51 -6.50 -6.81
C CYS A 138 -9.37 -5.36 -6.29
N ARG A 139 -10.38 -4.93 -7.04
CA ARG A 139 -11.32 -3.88 -6.59
C ARG A 139 -11.96 -4.26 -5.26
N GLN A 140 -12.44 -5.50 -5.13
CA GLN A 140 -13.08 -5.96 -3.89
C GLN A 140 -12.10 -6.01 -2.70
N VAL A 141 -10.85 -6.41 -2.91
CA VAL A 141 -9.81 -6.38 -1.85
C VAL A 141 -9.46 -4.94 -1.47
N LEU A 142 -9.28 -4.06 -2.45
CA LEU A 142 -9.01 -2.64 -2.22
C LEU A 142 -10.16 -1.98 -1.44
N ARG A 143 -11.40 -2.40 -1.70
CA ARG A 143 -12.61 -1.93 -0.99
C ARG A 143 -12.64 -2.23 0.49
N GLU A 144 -12.00 -3.30 0.92
CA GLU A 144 -11.91 -3.62 2.34
C GLU A 144 -11.05 -2.60 3.11
N PHE A 145 -9.95 -2.16 2.49
CA PHE A 145 -8.90 -1.36 3.15
C PHE A 145 -8.88 0.12 2.75
N GLY A 146 -9.67 0.50 1.74
CA GLY A 146 -9.74 1.86 1.21
C GLY A 146 -11.03 2.10 0.42
N PRO A 147 -12.20 2.29 1.06
CA PRO A 147 -13.46 2.56 0.36
C PRO A 147 -13.42 3.85 -0.50
N ASP A 148 -12.63 4.85 -0.07
CA ASP A 148 -12.41 6.12 -0.78
C ASP A 148 -11.09 6.12 -1.58
N LEU A 149 -10.52 4.94 -1.84
CA LEU A 149 -9.21 4.79 -2.46
C LEU A 149 -9.15 5.44 -3.84
N LYS A 150 -8.07 6.18 -4.07
CA LYS A 150 -7.73 6.73 -5.38
C LYS A 150 -6.83 5.77 -6.14
N ILE A 151 -7.15 5.53 -7.40
CA ILE A 151 -6.49 4.55 -8.23
C ILE A 151 -5.96 5.26 -9.47
N VAL A 152 -4.67 5.09 -9.72
CA VAL A 152 -4.02 5.48 -10.96
C VAL A 152 -3.49 4.24 -11.65
N SER A 153 -3.82 4.07 -12.92
CA SER A 153 -3.24 3.02 -13.77
C SER A 153 -2.44 3.65 -14.89
N THR A 154 -1.19 3.23 -15.05
CA THR A 154 -0.25 3.68 -16.08
C THR A 154 0.19 2.52 -16.95
N CYS A 155 0.83 2.85 -18.07
CA CYS A 155 1.27 1.87 -19.05
C CYS A 155 2.61 2.26 -19.68
N ASN A 156 3.06 1.52 -20.71
CA ASN A 156 4.27 1.88 -21.47
C ASN A 156 4.05 3.12 -22.35
N GLY A 157 2.83 3.28 -22.87
CA GLY A 157 2.41 4.45 -23.64
C GLY A 157 2.12 5.65 -22.75
N GLU A 158 1.54 6.68 -23.36
CA GLU A 158 1.16 7.94 -22.69
C GLU A 158 -0.22 7.87 -22.00
N ASP A 159 -0.95 6.76 -22.18
CA ASP A 159 -2.29 6.58 -21.63
C ASP A 159 -2.26 6.38 -20.11
N ARG A 160 -3.28 6.93 -19.43
CA ARG A 160 -3.44 6.91 -17.97
C ARG A 160 -4.92 6.85 -17.61
N LEU A 161 -5.25 6.00 -16.64
CA LEU A 161 -6.58 5.96 -16.04
C LEU A 161 -6.51 6.45 -14.60
N GLU A 162 -7.28 7.49 -14.29
CA GLU A 162 -7.47 8.00 -12.93
C GLU A 162 -8.91 7.74 -12.51
N SER A 163 -9.11 7.11 -11.35
CA SER A 163 -10.44 6.80 -10.85
C SER A 163 -10.46 6.71 -9.32
N THR A 164 -11.65 6.66 -8.75
CA THR A 164 -11.85 6.22 -7.37
C THR A 164 -12.37 4.80 -7.34
N LEU A 165 -12.18 4.13 -6.21
CA LEU A 165 -12.75 2.81 -6.03
C LEU A 165 -14.28 2.81 -6.19
N THR A 166 -14.99 3.80 -5.65
CA THR A 166 -16.45 3.93 -5.79
C THR A 166 -16.90 3.98 -7.25
N GLN A 167 -16.12 4.61 -8.12
CA GLN A 167 -16.40 4.64 -9.56
C GLN A 167 -16.17 3.28 -10.23
N LEU A 168 -15.13 2.55 -9.80
CA LEU A 168 -14.80 1.24 -10.37
C LEU A 168 -15.63 0.08 -9.81
N LEU A 169 -16.21 0.24 -8.62
CA LEU A 169 -17.00 -0.77 -7.93
C LEU A 169 -18.20 -0.11 -7.22
N PRO A 170 -19.18 0.40 -7.98
CA PRO A 170 -20.39 0.99 -7.40
C PRO A 170 -21.21 -0.07 -6.65
N ASP A 171 -21.93 0.37 -5.61
CA ASP A 171 -22.83 -0.48 -4.80
C ASP A 171 -22.15 -1.78 -4.31
N SER A 172 -20.86 -1.68 -3.98
CA SER A 172 -20.02 -2.82 -3.62
C SER A 172 -20.52 -3.53 -2.36
N PHE A 173 -20.47 -4.87 -2.36
CA PHE A 173 -20.57 -5.66 -1.14
C PHE A 173 -19.44 -5.32 -0.16
N GLY A 174 -19.72 -5.31 1.14
CA GLY A 174 -18.72 -4.98 2.16
C GLY A 174 -19.10 -5.38 3.58
N PRO A 175 -18.32 -4.95 4.59
CA PRO A 175 -18.59 -5.25 5.99
C PRO A 175 -20.01 -4.90 6.45
N GLU A 176 -20.56 -3.80 5.94
CA GLU A 176 -21.93 -3.35 6.21
C GLU A 176 -23.02 -4.28 5.63
N SER A 177 -22.68 -5.19 4.71
CA SER A 177 -23.60 -6.17 4.14
C SER A 177 -23.70 -7.46 4.96
N LEU A 178 -22.88 -7.62 6.01
CA LEU A 178 -22.79 -8.84 6.83
C LEU A 178 -23.67 -8.81 8.08
N THR A 179 -24.42 -7.74 8.30
CA THR A 179 -25.23 -7.48 9.52
C THR A 179 -26.63 -7.06 9.15
#